data_AF-A0A529P5L8-F1
#
_entry.id   AF-A0A529P5L8-F1
#
_cell.length_a   1.000
_cell.length_b   1.000
_cell.length_c   1.000
_cell.angle_alpha   90.00
_cell.angle_beta   90.00
_cell.angle_gamma   90.00
#
_symmetry.space_group_name_H-M   'P 1'
#
loop_
_entity.id
_entity.type
_entity.pdbx_description
1 polymer ?
#
loop_
_entity_poly.entity_id
_entity_poly.type
_entity_poly.pdbx_seq_one_letter_code
_entity_poly.pdbx_strand_id
1 'polypeptide(L)'
;MVERQSPLEPEYHPGSHGNFEHGVDVILSETRPGSILQLAAWPGEEKRLMSAIYKVAGLALPDGAGGGVTNGGRSAFGIAPGKFTVIDDAEGLAAAFSGVVTPDVGTVTEVSAVMEDMVELVAWTGTCSGKSP
;
A
#
# COMPACT_ATOMS: atom_id res chain seq x y z
N MET A 1 -0.86 4.91 26.45
CA MET A 1 -0.83 4.57 25.01
C MET A 1 -1.83 3.45 24.84
N VAL A 2 -2.88 3.64 24.04
CA VAL A 2 -3.88 2.60 23.76
C VAL A 2 -3.29 1.70 22.68
N GLU A 3 -3.20 0.40 22.97
CA GLU A 3 -2.81 -0.61 21.97
C GLU A 3 -3.80 -0.54 20.79
N ARG A 4 -3.28 -0.42 19.58
CA ARG A 4 -4.08 -0.40 18.36
C ARG A 4 -4.55 -1.83 18.10
N GLN A 5 -5.81 -2.11 18.43
CA GLN A 5 -6.43 -3.41 18.14
C GLN A 5 -6.59 -3.58 16.63
N SER A 6 -6.26 -4.75 16.12
CA SER A 6 -6.45 -5.05 14.70
C SER A 6 -7.94 -5.28 14.40
N PRO A 7 -8.43 -4.81 13.24
CA PRO A 7 -9.78 -5.09 12.76
C PRO A 7 -10.07 -6.58 12.53
N LEU A 8 -9.07 -7.34 12.08
CA LEU A 8 -9.21 -8.78 11.85
C LEU A 8 -9.04 -9.60 13.14
N GLU A 9 -8.48 -9.02 14.20
CA GLU A 9 -8.20 -9.71 15.46
C GLU A 9 -9.36 -10.53 16.05
N PRO A 10 -10.64 -10.08 15.99
CA PRO A 10 -11.77 -10.88 16.48
C PRO A 10 -12.06 -12.14 15.67
N GLU A 11 -11.76 -12.13 14.36
CA GLU A 11 -12.15 -13.18 13.40
C GLU A 11 -10.93 -13.93 12.81
N TYR A 12 -9.70 -13.49 13.14
CA TYR A 12 -8.48 -14.07 12.59
C TYR A 12 -8.17 -15.41 13.24
N HIS A 13 -8.40 -16.48 12.47
CA HIS A 13 -8.12 -17.85 12.88
C HIS A 13 -6.91 -18.39 12.10
N PRO A 14 -5.69 -18.30 12.65
CA PRO A 14 -4.51 -18.82 11.97
C PRO A 14 -4.61 -20.35 11.81
N GLY A 15 -4.24 -20.85 10.63
CA GLY A 15 -4.29 -22.28 10.34
C GLY A 15 -4.42 -22.60 8.85
N SER A 16 -4.41 -23.89 8.55
CA SER A 16 -4.59 -24.44 7.21
C SER A 16 -6.09 -24.60 6.90
N HIS A 17 -6.62 -23.72 6.06
CA HIS A 17 -8.03 -23.71 5.67
C HIS A 17 -8.15 -23.96 4.17
N GLY A 18 -8.39 -25.20 3.75
CA GLY A 18 -8.51 -25.55 2.32
C GLY A 18 -8.48 -27.05 2.03
N ASN A 19 -8.80 -27.42 0.78
CA ASN A 19 -8.61 -28.80 0.29
C ASN A 19 -7.22 -28.92 -0.38
N PHE A 20 -6.32 -29.66 0.26
CA PHE A 20 -4.94 -29.86 -0.18
C PHE A 20 -4.79 -30.93 -1.29
N GLU A 21 -5.86 -31.63 -1.68
CA GLU A 21 -5.80 -32.71 -2.70
C GLU A 21 -5.21 -32.26 -4.05
N HIS A 22 -5.33 -30.97 -4.39
CA HIS A 22 -4.89 -30.42 -5.67
C HIS A 22 -3.64 -29.54 -5.59
N GLY A 23 -2.96 -29.48 -4.43
CA GLY A 23 -1.58 -28.97 -4.31
C GLY A 23 -1.35 -27.47 -4.56
N VAL A 24 -2.39 -26.64 -4.67
CA VAL A 24 -2.23 -25.17 -4.68
C VAL A 24 -2.27 -24.68 -3.24
N ASP A 25 -1.18 -24.07 -2.79
CA ASP A 25 -1.07 -23.47 -1.46
C ASP A 25 -1.17 -21.94 -1.58
N VAL A 26 -1.94 -21.33 -0.68
CA VAL A 26 -2.13 -19.87 -0.59
C VAL A 26 -2.05 -19.49 0.87
N ILE A 27 -1.11 -18.59 1.17
CA ILE A 27 -0.97 -18.02 2.51
C ILE A 27 -1.69 -16.67 2.51
N LEU A 28 -2.65 -16.53 3.42
CA LEU A 28 -3.32 -15.26 3.71
C LEU A 28 -2.84 -14.75 5.06
N SER A 29 -2.36 -13.51 5.08
CA SER A 29 -1.89 -12.84 6.30
C SER A 29 -2.39 -11.41 6.35
N GLU A 30 -2.65 -10.92 7.55
CA GLU A 30 -2.91 -9.49 7.79
C GLU A 30 -1.61 -8.69 7.70
N THR A 31 -1.67 -7.53 7.04
CA THR A 31 -0.58 -6.54 7.09
C THR A 31 -0.93 -5.44 8.10
N ARG A 32 0.07 -4.92 8.80
CA ARG A 32 -0.10 -3.86 9.82
C ARG A 32 0.79 -2.66 9.50
N PRO A 33 0.44 -1.86 8.48
CA PRO A 33 1.23 -0.71 8.12
C PRO A 33 1.19 0.35 9.23
N GLY A 34 2.32 1.02 9.43
CA GLY A 34 2.45 2.15 10.34
C GLY A 34 1.71 3.40 9.84
N SER A 35 1.52 3.53 8.53
CA SER A 35 0.75 4.65 7.97
C SER A 35 0.11 4.35 6.62
N ILE A 36 -1.08 4.91 6.42
CA ILE A 36 -1.79 4.89 5.14
C ILE A 36 -2.28 6.31 4.88
N LEU A 37 -1.88 6.89 3.76
CA LEU A 37 -2.28 8.23 3.33
C LEU A 37 -3.06 8.19 2.04
N GLN A 38 -4.08 9.02 1.97
CA GLN A 38 -4.69 9.45 0.72
C GLN A 38 -4.17 10.85 0.37
N LEU A 39 -3.61 10.97 -0.82
CA LEU A 39 -3.13 12.24 -1.39
C LEU A 39 -4.02 12.62 -2.56
N ALA A 40 -4.48 13.87 -2.59
CA ALA A 40 -5.27 14.39 -3.71
C ALA A 40 -4.65 15.67 -4.27
N ALA A 41 -4.35 15.69 -5.56
CA ALA A 41 -3.84 16.87 -6.27
C ALA A 41 -4.99 17.75 -6.73
N TRP A 42 -4.73 19.05 -6.80
CA TRP A 42 -5.59 19.95 -7.58
C TRP A 42 -5.42 19.72 -9.09
N PRO A 43 -6.40 20.13 -9.91
CA PRO A 43 -6.30 19.98 -11.36
C PRO A 43 -5.04 20.65 -11.92
N GLY A 44 -4.21 19.89 -12.63
CA GLY A 44 -2.95 20.34 -13.21
C GLY A 44 -1.72 20.18 -12.32
N GLU A 45 -1.91 19.82 -11.04
CA GLU A 45 -0.83 19.63 -10.06
C GLU A 45 -0.45 18.14 -9.87
N GLU A 46 -1.04 17.22 -10.65
CA GLU A 46 -0.88 15.77 -10.50
C GLU A 46 0.59 15.36 -10.59
N LYS A 47 1.33 15.92 -11.56
CA LYS A 47 2.76 15.61 -11.75
C LYS A 47 3.64 16.11 -10.61
N ARG A 48 3.28 17.24 -10.00
CA ARG A 48 3.99 17.77 -8.82
C ARG A 48 3.73 16.88 -7.60
N LEU A 49 2.50 16.42 -7.42
CA LEU A 49 2.18 15.46 -6.36
C LEU A 49 2.89 14.11 -6.57
N MET A 50 2.94 13.59 -7.80
CA MET A 50 3.72 12.38 -8.11
C MET A 50 5.22 12.55 -7.85
N SER A 51 5.77 13.74 -8.13
CA SER A 51 7.16 14.07 -7.79
C SER A 51 7.39 14.11 -6.27
N ALA A 52 6.42 14.57 -5.49
CA ALA A 52 6.47 14.53 -4.03
C ALA A 52 6.45 13.08 -3.51
N ILE A 53 5.62 12.21 -4.10
CA ILE A 53 5.60 10.76 -3.78
C ILE A 53 6.99 10.15 -4.04
N TYR A 54 7.59 10.44 -5.19
CA TYR A 54 8.94 9.98 -5.48
C TYR A 54 9.97 10.52 -4.46
N LYS A 55 9.89 11.81 -4.12
CA LYS A 55 10.83 12.44 -3.18
C LYS A 55 10.74 11.89 -1.76
N VAL A 56 9.53 11.65 -1.27
CA VAL A 56 9.29 11.24 0.13
C VAL A 56 9.39 9.71 0.27
N ALA A 57 8.72 8.97 -0.62
CA ALA A 57 8.62 7.51 -0.51
C ALA A 57 9.70 6.77 -1.33
N GLY A 58 10.36 7.43 -2.28
CA GLY A 58 11.30 6.78 -3.22
C GLY A 58 10.60 5.98 -4.32
N LEU A 59 9.29 6.19 -4.50
CA LEU A 59 8.44 5.37 -5.36
C LEU A 59 8.14 6.09 -6.68
N ALA A 60 8.55 5.47 -7.79
CA ALA A 60 8.25 5.96 -9.13
C ALA A 60 6.88 5.43 -9.57
N LEU A 61 5.83 6.20 -9.28
CA LEU A 61 4.47 5.82 -9.65
C LEU A 61 4.28 5.95 -11.18
N PRO A 62 3.73 4.92 -11.86
CA PRO A 62 3.35 5.05 -13.27
C PRO A 62 2.29 6.15 -13.47
N ASP A 63 2.41 6.89 -14.57
CA ASP A 63 1.45 7.93 -14.95
C ASP A 63 0.20 7.29 -15.55
N GLY A 64 -0.85 7.15 -14.73
CA GLY A 64 -2.12 6.55 -15.12
C GLY A 64 -2.93 6.00 -13.94
N ALA A 65 -4.26 6.04 -14.05
CA ALA A 65 -5.14 5.44 -13.06
C ALA A 65 -4.98 3.89 -13.04
N GLY A 66 -5.07 3.29 -11.86
CA GLY A 66 -4.89 1.86 -11.65
C GLY A 66 -3.43 1.39 -11.59
N GLY A 67 -2.47 2.30 -11.77
CA GLY A 67 -1.06 2.01 -11.65
C GLY A 67 -0.60 1.95 -10.19
N GLY A 68 0.24 0.98 -9.85
CA GLY A 68 0.80 0.81 -8.52
C GLY A 68 2.27 0.43 -8.55
N VAL A 69 3.00 0.81 -7.50
CA VAL A 69 4.38 0.39 -7.28
C VAL A 69 4.55 0.02 -5.81
N THR A 70 5.20 -1.12 -5.57
CA THR A 70 5.62 -1.55 -4.24
C THR A 70 7.13 -1.75 -4.22
N ASN A 71 7.78 -1.34 -3.14
CA ASN A 71 9.20 -1.57 -2.92
C ASN A 71 9.45 -1.70 -1.41
N GLY A 72 9.66 -2.93 -0.95
CA GLY A 72 9.79 -3.23 0.47
C GLY A 72 8.53 -2.84 1.24
N GLY A 73 8.69 -2.21 2.41
CA GLY A 73 7.58 -1.77 3.26
C GLY A 73 6.82 -0.53 2.76
N ARG A 74 6.98 -0.14 1.49
CA ARG A 74 6.32 1.04 0.92
C ARG A 74 5.59 0.70 -0.36
N SER A 75 4.37 1.21 -0.46
CA SER A 75 3.55 1.07 -1.65
C SER A 75 2.88 2.38 -2.01
N ALA A 76 2.68 2.62 -3.30
CA ALA A 76 1.88 3.74 -3.79
C ALA A 76 1.00 3.30 -4.96
N PHE A 77 -0.24 3.79 -4.97
CA PHE A 77 -1.27 3.44 -5.95
C PHE A 77 -1.98 4.68 -6.46
N GLY A 78 -2.16 4.80 -7.77
CA GLY A 78 -3.04 5.79 -8.39
C GLY A 78 -4.47 5.25 -8.49
N ILE A 79 -5.38 5.75 -7.67
CA ILE A 79 -6.77 5.26 -7.59
C ILE A 79 -7.66 5.97 -8.62
N ALA A 80 -7.35 7.23 -8.94
CA ALA A 80 -8.02 8.03 -9.95
C ALA A 80 -7.07 9.15 -10.42
N PRO A 81 -7.39 9.89 -11.50
CA PRO A 81 -6.64 11.08 -11.87
C PRO A 81 -6.49 12.04 -10.67
N GLY A 82 -5.24 12.36 -10.32
CA GLY A 82 -4.92 13.21 -9.17
C GLY A 82 -5.19 12.61 -7.79
N LYS A 83 -5.54 11.32 -7.66
CA LYS A 83 -5.78 10.68 -6.35
C LYS A 83 -4.87 9.48 -6.17
N PHE A 84 -4.12 9.50 -5.08
CA PHE A 84 -3.10 8.51 -4.79
C PHE A 84 -3.25 7.97 -3.36
N THR A 85 -2.95 6.70 -3.16
CA THR A 85 -2.80 6.08 -1.85
C THR A 85 -1.33 5.75 -1.66
N VAL A 86 -0.75 6.11 -0.51
CA VAL A 86 0.63 5.77 -0.15
C VAL A 86 0.62 5.07 1.20
N ILE A 87 1.32 3.94 1.29
CA ILE A 87 1.42 3.09 2.46
C ILE A 87 2.89 2.98 2.84
N ASP A 88 3.19 3.05 4.13
CA ASP A 88 4.51 2.77 4.70
C ASP A 88 4.35 1.94 5.98
N ASP A 89 5.21 0.94 6.16
CA ASP A 89 5.33 0.17 7.40
C ASP A 89 5.73 1.06 8.58
N ALA A 90 6.45 2.16 8.31
CA ALA A 90 6.79 3.16 9.31
C ALA A 90 5.64 4.16 9.56
N GLU A 91 5.57 4.66 10.79
CA GLU A 91 4.73 5.81 11.12
C GLU A 91 5.34 7.12 10.60
N GLY A 92 4.56 8.21 10.65
CA GLY A 92 5.06 9.57 10.40
C GLY A 92 5.04 10.03 8.94
N LEU A 93 4.49 9.22 8.03
CA LEU A 93 4.35 9.56 6.62
C LEU A 93 3.55 10.86 6.42
N ALA A 94 2.50 11.10 7.23
CA ALA A 94 1.70 12.33 7.15
C ALA A 94 2.56 13.59 7.38
N ALA A 95 3.42 13.55 8.38
CA ALA A 95 4.33 14.65 8.70
C ALA A 95 5.33 14.87 7.55
N ALA A 96 5.89 13.78 7.01
CA ALA A 96 6.82 13.86 5.88
C ALA A 96 6.18 14.50 4.64
N PHE A 97 4.93 14.12 4.31
CA PHE A 97 4.21 14.72 3.18
C PHE A 97 3.76 16.15 3.45
N SER A 98 3.36 16.50 4.68
CA SER A 98 2.96 17.87 5.02
C SER A 98 4.08 18.91 4.82
N GLY A 99 5.35 18.48 4.88
CA GLY A 99 6.51 19.34 4.61
C GLY A 99 6.80 19.56 3.12
N VAL A 100 6.14 18.84 2.21
CA VAL A 100 6.40 18.87 0.75
C VAL A 100 5.15 19.20 -0.06
N VAL A 101 3.98 18.73 0.37
CA VAL A 101 2.69 18.99 -0.26
C VAL A 101 2.07 20.22 0.39
N THR A 102 2.19 21.34 -0.29
CA THR A 102 1.60 22.61 0.13
C THR A 102 0.12 22.67 -0.27
N PRO A 103 -0.69 23.54 0.36
CA PRO A 103 -2.11 23.67 0.06
C PRO A 103 -2.44 24.08 -1.38
N ASP A 104 -1.48 24.63 -2.13
CA ASP A 104 -1.62 24.97 -3.55
C ASP A 104 -1.34 23.79 -4.49
N VAL A 105 -0.80 22.67 -4.00
CA VAL A 105 -0.59 21.44 -4.76
C VAL A 105 -1.74 20.45 -4.54
N GLY A 106 -2.21 20.31 -3.30
CA GLY A 106 -3.21 19.32 -2.96
C GLY A 106 -3.47 19.14 -1.47
N THR A 107 -4.05 18.00 -1.12
CA THR A 107 -4.34 17.60 0.25
C THR A 107 -3.64 16.30 0.64
N VAL A 108 -3.35 16.19 1.93
CA VAL A 108 -2.80 15.00 2.58
C VAL A 108 -3.80 14.56 3.65
N THR A 109 -4.36 13.37 3.50
CA THR A 109 -5.32 12.79 4.45
C THR A 109 -4.75 11.49 5.02
N GLU A 110 -4.67 11.42 6.34
CA GLU A 110 -4.29 10.22 7.06
C GLU A 110 -5.55 9.34 7.23
N VAL A 111 -5.47 8.07 6.82
CA VAL A 111 -6.62 7.17 6.68
C VAL A 111 -6.32 5.78 7.22
N SER A 112 -5.30 5.63 8.07
CA SER A 112 -4.92 4.35 8.69
C SER A 112 -6.03 3.70 9.52
N ALA A 113 -7.07 4.46 9.91
CA ALA A 113 -8.26 3.92 10.58
C ALA A 113 -9.42 3.55 9.63
N VAL A 114 -9.35 3.86 8.31
CA VAL A 114 -10.51 3.80 7.39
C VAL A 114 -10.30 2.83 6.21
N MET A 115 -9.08 2.36 5.96
CA MET A 115 -8.80 1.33 4.95
C MET A 115 -8.54 -0.01 5.62
N GLU A 116 -9.63 -0.67 5.99
CA GLU A 116 -9.71 -1.89 6.80
C GLU A 116 -9.61 -3.21 6.02
N ASP A 117 -9.35 -3.19 4.69
CA ASP A 117 -9.37 -4.40 3.85
C ASP A 117 -8.29 -4.41 2.75
N MET A 118 -7.01 -4.50 3.12
CA MET A 118 -6.00 -5.02 2.19
C MET A 118 -5.42 -6.32 2.71
N VAL A 119 -6.05 -7.42 2.31
CA VAL A 119 -5.43 -8.74 2.31
C VAL A 119 -4.45 -8.77 1.14
N GLU A 120 -3.15 -8.81 1.44
CA GLU A 120 -2.14 -9.02 0.41
C GLU A 120 -2.04 -10.52 0.09
N LEU A 121 -2.30 -10.87 -1.18
CA LEU A 121 -2.02 -12.20 -1.72
C LEU A 121 -0.53 -12.28 -2.05
N VAL A 122 0.28 -12.85 -1.17
CA VAL A 122 1.69 -13.15 -1.48
C VAL A 122 1.73 -14.39 -2.39
N ALA A 123 1.65 -14.18 -3.70
CA ALA A 123 1.97 -15.22 -4.68
C ALA A 123 3.50 -15.30 -4.84
N TRP A 124 4.07 -16.42 -4.38
CA TRP A 124 5.50 -16.73 -4.49
C TRP A 124 5.99 -16.76 -5.95
N THR A 125 6.96 -15.91 -6.29
CA THR A 125 7.72 -16.02 -7.56
C THR A 125 8.77 -17.12 -7.44
N GLY A 126 8.34 -18.36 -7.55
CA GLY A 126 9.22 -19.48 -7.81
C GLY A 126 9.67 -19.48 -9.27
N THR A 127 10.92 -19.16 -9.53
CA THR A 127 11.53 -19.46 -10.84
C THR A 127 11.50 -20.97 -11.05
N CYS A 128 10.63 -21.44 -11.95
CA CYS A 128 10.70 -22.80 -12.50
C CYS A 128 11.99 -22.92 -13.33
N SER A 129 13.12 -23.22 -12.67
CA SER A 129 14.29 -23.78 -13.35
C SER A 129 14.04 -25.27 -13.56
N GLY A 130 13.25 -25.58 -14.59
CA GLY A 130 13.11 -26.93 -15.10
C GLY A 130 14.36 -27.31 -15.88
N LYS A 131 15.26 -28.06 -15.25
CA LYS A 131 16.33 -28.79 -15.92
C LYS A 131 15.74 -30.12 -16.40
N SER A 132 15.48 -30.25 -17.69
CA SER A 132 15.07 -31.52 -18.30
C SER A 132 16.20 -32.57 -18.19
N PRO A 133 15.91 -33.83 -17.82
CA PRO A 133 16.74 -34.97 -18.18
C PRO A 133 16.55 -35.35 -19.65
#